data_AF-A0A8E0WMT5-F1
#
_entry.id   AF-A0A8E0WMT5-F1
#
_cell.length_a   1.000
_cell.length_b   1.000
_cell.length_c   1.000
_cell.angle_alpha   90.00
_cell.angle_beta   90.00
_cell.angle_gamma   90.00
#
_symmetry.space_group_name_H-M   'P 1'
#
loop_
_entity.id
_entity.type
_entity.pdbx_description
1 polymer ?
#
loop_
_entity_poly.entity_id
_entity_poly.type
_entity_poly.pdbx_seq_one_letter_code
_entity_poly.pdbx_strand_id
1 'polypeptide(L)'
;MQKSLIRHLFKFAYREEFEGNTERSTAAYEKVREDASTGLTYKLPLEVEFGKMSITKWLCISCIMVIAMIVIGGITRLTGSGLSIVEWRPVTGILPPFSFESWQAEFAKYKAFPEYNSVNYGMTLSQFKFIYLLEFIHRLLGRITALIYIVPLIYFYFKDIIKNRDMLPYIIALLLFCVQGFMGWYMVKSGLLNSPSVSHFRLAFHLIISVIIYHILFYQLIKNRCDILLIPSQTDLKLPLIFFGIAITVIYVQIFLGALVAGLDAGLIYNSFPLMGDSFVPMEVKDNFFDLKNWYDPVFIQFIHRLGGYNVFLVVVVLVICLLKIEHPKLNKIAYFLMIALLMQISTGIITLLYSVPIVIAFIHQLFAIILLSIIIWCYFLIKSS
;
A
#
# COMPACT_ATOMS: atom_id res chain seq x y z
N MET A 1 -56.58 16.38 21.93
CA MET A 1 -57.76 15.56 22.29
C MET A 1 -57.93 14.45 21.26
N GLN A 2 -58.87 13.50 21.43
CA GLN A 2 -58.84 12.18 20.77
C GLN A 2 -60.02 11.98 19.78
N LYS A 3 -59.87 11.04 18.82
CA LYS A 3 -60.91 10.38 17.99
C LYS A 3 -61.64 11.25 16.94
N SER A 4 -62.37 10.70 15.96
CA SER A 4 -62.20 9.46 15.14
C SER A 4 -63.32 9.35 14.09
N LEU A 5 -63.02 8.76 12.92
CA LEU A 5 -63.93 8.02 12.00
C LEU A 5 -65.15 8.74 11.36
N ILE A 6 -65.25 8.68 10.02
CA ILE A 6 -66.26 7.89 9.25
C ILE A 6 -66.06 8.10 7.72
N ARG A 7 -66.35 7.06 6.91
CA ARG A 7 -66.41 7.09 5.43
C ARG A 7 -67.85 7.34 4.97
N HIS A 8 -68.05 7.87 3.75
CA HIS A 8 -69.10 7.33 2.87
C HIS A 8 -68.72 7.42 1.39
N LEU A 9 -69.41 6.62 0.55
CA LEU A 9 -69.14 6.40 -0.88
C LEU A 9 -70.22 7.06 -1.76
N PHE A 10 -69.88 7.38 -3.02
CA PHE A 10 -70.85 7.50 -4.12
C PHE A 10 -70.31 6.87 -5.42
N LYS A 11 -71.15 6.79 -6.47
CA LYS A 11 -71.17 5.70 -7.47
C LYS A 11 -71.23 6.19 -8.93
N PHE A 12 -71.37 5.22 -9.87
CA PHE A 12 -71.50 5.31 -11.34
C PHE A 12 -70.16 5.43 -12.10
N ALA A 13 -69.67 4.48 -12.91
CA ALA A 13 -70.20 3.31 -13.64
C ALA A 13 -70.80 3.59 -15.04
N TYR A 14 -70.18 2.98 -16.06
CA TYR A 14 -70.84 2.29 -17.18
C TYR A 14 -69.92 1.17 -17.71
N ARG A 15 -70.51 0.13 -18.30
CA ARG A 15 -69.85 -1.01 -18.98
C ARG A 15 -70.72 -1.35 -20.18
N GLU A 16 -70.11 -1.59 -21.33
CA GLU A 16 -70.73 -2.33 -22.43
C GLU A 16 -69.85 -3.54 -22.81
N GLU A 17 -70.46 -4.53 -23.45
CA GLU A 17 -69.99 -5.92 -23.60
C GLU A 17 -70.58 -6.48 -24.92
N PHE A 18 -70.72 -7.81 -25.08
CA PHE A 18 -71.09 -8.56 -26.31
C PHE A 18 -69.91 -8.73 -27.30
N GLU A 19 -69.35 -9.93 -27.44
CA GLU A 19 -69.81 -11.14 -28.18
C GLU A 19 -69.43 -11.09 -29.68
N GLY A 20 -69.07 -12.18 -30.37
CA GLY A 20 -68.98 -13.61 -29.99
C GLY A 20 -67.94 -14.37 -30.85
N ASN A 21 -67.95 -15.71 -30.83
CA ASN A 21 -66.83 -16.55 -31.32
C ASN A 21 -67.30 -17.85 -32.01
N THR A 22 -66.77 -18.19 -33.21
CA THR A 22 -66.54 -19.58 -33.70
C THR A 22 -65.77 -19.67 -35.05
N GLU A 23 -64.74 -20.54 -35.08
CA GLU A 23 -64.30 -21.52 -36.13
C GLU A 23 -64.19 -21.11 -37.63
N ARG A 24 -63.01 -21.20 -38.28
CA ARG A 24 -62.33 -22.37 -38.92
C ARG A 24 -63.09 -23.00 -40.11
N SER A 25 -62.48 -23.38 -41.25
CA SER A 25 -61.15 -23.15 -41.90
C SER A 25 -61.24 -23.72 -43.36
N THR A 26 -60.24 -23.95 -44.24
CA THR A 26 -58.76 -24.07 -44.15
C THR A 26 -58.11 -23.94 -45.55
N ALA A 27 -57.08 -23.08 -45.73
CA ALA A 27 -56.09 -23.13 -46.83
C ALA A 27 -54.90 -22.19 -46.47
N ALA A 28 -53.76 -22.64 -45.94
CA ALA A 28 -52.74 -23.55 -46.51
C ALA A 28 -51.76 -22.87 -47.50
N TYR A 29 -50.81 -22.11 -46.95
CA TYR A 29 -49.42 -22.05 -47.45
C TYR A 29 -48.45 -22.11 -46.26
N GLU A 30 -47.37 -22.86 -46.41
CA GLU A 30 -46.26 -23.02 -45.45
C GLU A 30 -45.18 -21.94 -45.68
N LYS A 31 -44.23 -21.60 -44.79
CA LYS A 31 -43.91 -21.81 -43.34
C LYS A 31 -42.48 -21.23 -43.14
N VAL A 32 -42.05 -20.91 -41.90
CA VAL A 32 -40.66 -20.49 -41.53
C VAL A 32 -40.30 -19.04 -41.96
N ARG A 33 -39.77 -18.12 -41.11
CA ARG A 33 -39.48 -18.16 -39.66
C ARG A 33 -39.87 -16.86 -38.91
N GLU A 34 -38.94 -16.23 -38.19
CA GLU A 34 -39.11 -15.27 -37.09
C GLU A 34 -38.09 -14.09 -37.19
N ASP A 35 -38.55 -12.91 -36.76
CA ASP A 35 -37.87 -11.94 -35.88
C ASP A 35 -36.83 -10.87 -36.32
N ALA A 36 -36.92 -9.77 -35.55
CA ALA A 36 -35.94 -8.73 -35.21
C ALA A 36 -35.42 -7.78 -36.31
N SER A 37 -35.98 -6.57 -36.35
CA SER A 37 -35.40 -5.39 -37.04
C SER A 37 -35.45 -4.10 -36.21
N THR A 38 -35.22 -4.19 -34.89
CA THR A 38 -34.86 -3.05 -34.02
C THR A 38 -33.45 -2.54 -34.34
N GLY A 39 -33.30 -1.88 -35.51
CA GLY A 39 -32.02 -1.73 -36.21
C GLY A 39 -31.54 -0.30 -36.49
N LEU A 40 -31.78 0.67 -35.61
CA LEU A 40 -31.28 2.05 -35.78
C LEU A 40 -30.74 2.71 -34.51
N THR A 41 -30.06 1.95 -33.65
CA THR A 41 -29.12 2.55 -32.68
C THR A 41 -27.90 3.10 -33.42
N TYR A 42 -27.51 4.34 -33.08
CA TYR A 42 -26.35 5.02 -33.64
C TYR A 42 -25.08 4.18 -33.43
N LYS A 43 -24.44 3.75 -34.54
CA LYS A 43 -23.13 3.08 -34.49
C LYS A 43 -22.06 4.06 -34.03
N LEU A 44 -21.86 4.13 -32.71
CA LEU A 44 -20.54 4.49 -32.16
C LEU A 44 -19.50 3.60 -32.85
N PRO A 45 -18.40 4.16 -33.37
CA PRO A 45 -17.28 3.34 -33.79
C PRO A 45 -16.73 2.62 -32.56
N LEU A 46 -16.93 1.31 -32.51
CA LEU A 46 -16.05 0.43 -31.75
C LEU A 46 -14.68 0.47 -32.44
N GLU A 47 -13.90 1.53 -32.14
CA GLU A 47 -12.46 1.53 -32.35
C GLU A 47 -11.88 0.40 -31.51
N VAL A 48 -11.76 -0.76 -32.16
CA VAL A 48 -11.13 -2.00 -31.72
C VAL A 48 -10.20 -1.79 -30.53
N GLU A 49 -10.57 -2.31 -29.36
CA GLU A 49 -9.80 -2.18 -28.10
C GLU A 49 -8.49 -2.99 -28.13
N PHE A 50 -7.58 -2.65 -29.05
CA PHE A 50 -6.19 -3.09 -29.02
C PHE A 50 -5.46 -2.39 -27.87
N GLY A 51 -5.66 -2.90 -26.65
CA GLY A 51 -4.68 -2.88 -25.58
C GLY A 51 -4.18 -1.50 -25.12
N LYS A 52 -4.90 -0.40 -25.38
CA LYS A 52 -4.58 0.95 -24.87
C LYS A 52 -4.48 0.87 -23.34
N MET A 53 -3.26 0.78 -22.79
CA MET A 53 -3.08 0.66 -21.34
C MET A 53 -3.46 1.98 -20.69
N SER A 54 -4.68 2.04 -20.16
CA SER A 54 -5.16 3.18 -19.37
C SER A 54 -4.15 3.54 -18.28
N ILE A 55 -3.92 4.84 -18.08
CA ILE A 55 -3.10 5.41 -16.99
C ILE A 55 -3.49 4.77 -15.64
N THR A 56 -4.79 4.52 -15.44
CA THR A 56 -5.36 3.89 -14.24
C THR A 56 -4.95 2.42 -14.09
N LYS A 57 -4.84 1.65 -15.18
CA LYS A 57 -4.30 0.27 -15.14
C LYS A 57 -2.80 0.29 -14.81
N TRP A 58 -2.03 1.16 -15.47
CA TRP A 58 -0.59 1.33 -15.23
C TRP A 58 -0.27 1.74 -13.79
N LEU A 59 -0.95 2.76 -13.26
CA LEU A 59 -0.75 3.24 -11.89
C LEU A 59 -1.20 2.21 -10.86
N CYS A 60 -2.26 1.44 -11.12
CA CYS A 60 -2.69 0.34 -10.25
C CYS A 60 -1.60 -0.74 -10.14
N ILE A 61 -1.08 -1.20 -11.28
CA ILE A 61 0.05 -2.16 -11.31
C ILE A 61 1.26 -1.56 -10.60
N SER A 62 1.61 -0.30 -10.87
CA SER A 62 2.77 0.37 -10.24
C SER A 62 2.61 0.47 -8.71
N CYS A 63 1.41 0.75 -8.20
CA CYS A 63 1.11 0.74 -6.77
C CYS A 63 1.28 -0.66 -6.16
N ILE A 64 0.77 -1.70 -6.82
CA ILE A 64 0.90 -3.11 -6.38
C ILE A 64 2.37 -3.53 -6.36
N MET A 65 3.16 -3.18 -7.39
CA MET A 65 4.59 -3.47 -7.46
C MET A 65 5.38 -2.78 -6.33
N VAL A 66 5.06 -1.52 -6.00
CA VAL A 66 5.71 -0.83 -4.86
C VAL A 66 5.32 -1.46 -3.52
N ILE A 67 4.06 -1.88 -3.32
CA ILE A 67 3.66 -2.64 -2.12
C ILE A 67 4.42 -3.99 -2.05
N ALA A 68 4.53 -4.71 -3.16
CA ALA A 68 5.27 -5.98 -3.22
C ALA A 68 6.76 -5.77 -2.91
N MET A 69 7.38 -4.70 -3.40
CA MET A 69 8.75 -4.31 -3.04
C MET A 69 8.90 -3.97 -1.55
N ILE A 70 7.94 -3.26 -0.95
CA ILE A 70 7.93 -2.93 0.48
C ILE A 70 7.88 -4.21 1.35
N VAL A 71 7.03 -5.18 0.97
CA VAL A 71 6.89 -6.46 1.68
C VAL A 71 8.12 -7.36 1.48
N ILE A 72 8.59 -7.51 0.23
CA ILE A 72 9.72 -8.40 -0.08
C ILE A 72 11.05 -7.83 0.45
N GLY A 73 11.24 -6.50 0.42
CA GLY A 73 12.37 -5.87 1.13
C GLY A 73 12.31 -6.06 2.65
N GLY A 74 11.11 -6.06 3.23
CA GLY A 74 10.87 -6.46 4.62
C GLY A 74 11.31 -7.91 4.88
N ILE A 75 10.91 -8.85 4.02
CA ILE A 75 11.37 -10.25 4.07
C ILE A 75 12.90 -10.33 4.02
N THR A 76 13.53 -9.64 3.06
CA THR A 76 14.99 -9.62 2.91
C THR A 76 15.71 -9.10 4.16
N ARG A 77 15.15 -8.12 4.91
CA ARG A 77 15.74 -7.66 6.18
C ARG A 77 15.48 -8.60 7.36
N LEU A 78 14.25 -9.10 7.55
CA LEU A 78 13.93 -9.94 8.71
C LEU A 78 14.49 -11.37 8.60
N THR A 79 14.89 -11.80 7.40
CA THR A 79 15.58 -13.10 7.17
C THR A 79 17.11 -12.99 7.13
N GLY A 80 17.68 -11.80 7.37
CA GLY A 80 19.13 -11.61 7.27
C GLY A 80 19.70 -11.81 5.85
N SER A 81 18.88 -11.66 4.81
CA SER A 81 19.27 -11.96 3.42
C SER A 81 19.89 -10.78 2.68
N GLY A 82 19.92 -9.58 3.27
CA GLY A 82 20.17 -8.31 2.57
C GLY A 82 21.61 -8.02 2.11
N LEU A 83 22.59 -8.86 2.43
CA LEU A 83 24.00 -8.70 2.04
C LEU A 83 24.59 -9.94 1.33
N SER A 84 23.74 -10.92 0.98
CA SER A 84 24.14 -12.20 0.37
C SER A 84 24.69 -12.06 -1.07
N ILE A 85 24.24 -11.05 -1.82
CA ILE A 85 24.65 -10.78 -3.20
C ILE A 85 25.63 -9.60 -3.22
N VAL A 86 26.90 -9.93 -3.02
CA VAL A 86 27.98 -8.96 -2.81
C VAL A 86 28.32 -8.10 -4.04
N GLU A 87 27.92 -8.54 -5.24
CA GLU A 87 28.15 -7.80 -6.49
C GLU A 87 26.94 -6.94 -6.93
N TRP A 88 27.23 -5.78 -7.53
CA TRP A 88 26.22 -4.93 -8.17
C TRP A 88 26.19 -5.14 -9.69
N ARG A 89 25.36 -6.08 -10.14
CA ARG A 89 25.10 -6.38 -11.57
C ARG A 89 23.71 -5.88 -11.99
N PRO A 90 23.49 -4.56 -12.20
CA PRO A 90 22.14 -4.02 -12.43
C PRO A 90 21.52 -4.48 -13.75
N VAL A 91 22.32 -4.65 -14.82
CA VAL A 91 21.84 -5.08 -16.15
C VAL A 91 21.96 -6.60 -16.34
N THR A 92 23.13 -7.19 -16.05
CA THR A 92 23.44 -8.59 -16.37
C THR A 92 22.96 -9.60 -15.31
N GLY A 93 22.72 -9.18 -14.07
CA GLY A 93 22.36 -10.07 -12.95
C GLY A 93 20.88 -10.48 -12.92
N ILE A 94 20.27 -10.76 -14.09
CA ILE A 94 18.83 -11.08 -14.24
C ILE A 94 18.50 -12.58 -14.12
N LEU A 95 19.52 -13.44 -14.03
CA LEU A 95 19.38 -14.88 -13.81
C LEU A 95 20.16 -15.31 -12.55
N PRO A 96 19.67 -16.30 -11.79
CA PRO A 96 20.41 -16.90 -10.67
C PRO A 96 21.47 -17.89 -11.19
N PRO A 97 22.39 -18.37 -10.33
CA PRO A 97 23.29 -19.46 -10.67
C PRO A 97 22.51 -20.78 -10.92
N PHE A 98 22.93 -21.57 -11.90
CA PHE A 98 22.27 -22.83 -12.28
C PHE A 98 23.14 -24.08 -12.04
N SER A 99 24.44 -24.03 -12.37
CA SER A 99 25.36 -25.15 -12.11
C SER A 99 25.86 -25.16 -10.67
N PHE A 100 26.28 -26.33 -10.17
CA PHE A 100 26.91 -26.46 -8.86
C PHE A 100 28.14 -25.56 -8.72
N GLU A 101 28.97 -25.49 -9.76
CA GLU A 101 30.16 -24.64 -9.84
C GLU A 101 29.81 -23.15 -9.71
N SER A 102 28.78 -22.68 -10.44
CA SER A 102 28.32 -21.29 -10.35
C SER A 102 27.80 -20.93 -8.95
N TRP A 103 27.16 -21.89 -8.27
CA TRP A 103 26.74 -21.74 -6.88
C TRP A 103 27.91 -21.72 -5.89
N GLN A 104 28.94 -22.56 -6.10
CA GLN A 104 30.17 -22.52 -5.31
C GLN A 104 30.93 -21.21 -5.52
N ALA A 105 30.95 -20.66 -6.74
CA ALA A 105 31.61 -19.40 -7.04
C ALA A 105 30.97 -18.20 -6.32
N GLU A 106 29.63 -18.06 -6.34
CA GLU A 106 28.96 -17.01 -5.57
C GLU A 106 29.11 -17.23 -4.05
N PHE A 107 29.07 -18.49 -3.58
CA PHE A 107 29.26 -18.78 -2.15
C PHE A 107 30.68 -18.50 -1.67
N ALA A 108 31.70 -18.81 -2.48
CA ALA A 108 33.10 -18.51 -2.18
C ALA A 108 33.34 -17.01 -2.05
N LYS A 109 32.67 -16.17 -2.87
CA LYS A 109 32.67 -14.71 -2.67
C LYS A 109 32.05 -14.35 -1.34
N TYR A 110 30.83 -14.81 -1.04
CA TYR A 110 30.13 -14.49 0.20
C TYR A 110 30.95 -14.81 1.46
N LYS A 111 31.67 -15.95 1.46
CA LYS A 111 32.60 -16.33 2.54
C LYS A 111 33.72 -15.32 2.82
N ALA A 112 34.11 -14.51 1.85
CA ALA A 112 35.14 -13.49 2.00
C ALA A 112 34.64 -12.20 2.68
N PHE A 113 33.34 -12.05 2.93
CA PHE A 113 32.76 -10.85 3.55
C PHE A 113 32.51 -11.01 5.06
N PRO A 114 32.41 -9.90 5.82
CA PRO A 114 32.26 -9.97 7.27
C PRO A 114 31.03 -10.75 7.75
N GLU A 115 29.90 -10.70 7.02
CA GLU A 115 28.63 -11.34 7.45
C GLU A 115 28.75 -12.86 7.57
N TYR A 116 29.47 -13.52 6.66
CA TYR A 116 29.75 -14.96 6.78
C TYR A 116 30.57 -15.28 8.03
N ASN A 117 31.47 -14.39 8.43
CA ASN A 117 32.44 -14.65 9.49
C ASN A 117 31.93 -14.26 10.89
N SER A 118 31.02 -13.28 10.99
CA SER A 118 30.46 -12.82 12.28
C SER A 118 29.02 -13.24 12.56
N VAL A 119 28.24 -13.62 11.54
CA VAL A 119 26.82 -14.01 11.70
C VAL A 119 26.59 -15.44 11.21
N ASN A 120 27.06 -15.75 10.01
CA ASN A 120 26.70 -16.97 9.27
C ASN A 120 27.85 -18.01 9.23
N TYR A 121 28.68 -18.07 10.26
CA TYR A 121 29.86 -18.93 10.29
C TYR A 121 29.48 -20.41 10.26
N GLY A 122 30.14 -21.19 9.40
CA GLY A 122 29.80 -22.61 9.20
C GLY A 122 28.53 -22.87 8.40
N MET A 123 27.84 -21.83 7.90
CA MET A 123 26.66 -21.97 7.03
C MET A 123 26.94 -22.90 5.83
N THR A 124 25.94 -23.71 5.45
CA THR A 124 25.99 -24.63 4.31
C THR A 124 25.59 -23.95 3.00
N LEU A 125 25.96 -24.55 1.86
CA LEU A 125 25.53 -24.07 0.54
C LEU A 125 23.98 -24.04 0.40
N SER A 126 23.26 -24.93 1.08
CA SER A 126 21.79 -24.96 1.05
C SER A 126 21.18 -23.73 1.71
N GLN A 127 21.70 -23.35 2.88
CA GLN A 127 21.29 -22.14 3.59
C GLN A 127 21.71 -20.86 2.84
N PHE A 128 22.90 -20.84 2.22
CA PHE A 128 23.33 -19.74 1.36
C PHE A 128 22.39 -19.55 0.15
N LYS A 129 21.97 -20.64 -0.51
CA LYS A 129 20.98 -20.59 -1.61
C LYS A 129 19.67 -19.94 -1.18
N PHE A 130 19.20 -20.19 0.03
CA PHE A 130 17.96 -19.59 0.54
C PHE A 130 18.06 -18.06 0.63
N ILE A 131 19.07 -17.54 1.34
CA ILE A 131 19.26 -16.08 1.47
C ILE A 131 19.55 -15.41 0.12
N TYR A 132 20.40 -16.03 -0.71
CA TYR A 132 20.72 -15.53 -2.05
C TYR A 132 19.47 -15.44 -2.92
N LEU A 133 18.59 -16.46 -2.92
CA LEU A 133 17.39 -16.45 -3.75
C LEU A 133 16.37 -15.41 -3.29
N LEU A 134 16.22 -15.18 -1.97
CA LEU A 134 15.37 -14.10 -1.45
C LEU A 134 15.88 -12.72 -1.90
N GLU A 135 17.18 -12.46 -1.78
CA GLU A 135 17.75 -11.18 -2.21
C GLU A 135 17.74 -11.02 -3.75
N PHE A 136 17.96 -12.11 -4.49
CA PHE A 136 17.86 -12.13 -5.95
C PHE A 136 16.45 -11.78 -6.41
N ILE A 137 15.42 -12.37 -5.80
CA ILE A 137 14.01 -12.06 -6.09
C ILE A 137 13.71 -10.58 -5.79
N HIS A 138 14.15 -10.07 -4.64
CA HIS A 138 13.98 -8.65 -4.28
C HIS A 138 14.64 -7.72 -5.31
N ARG A 139 15.91 -7.97 -5.69
CA ARG A 139 16.64 -7.19 -6.68
C ARG A 139 16.01 -7.27 -8.09
N LEU A 140 15.57 -8.47 -8.50
CA LEU A 140 14.90 -8.68 -9.79
C LEU A 140 13.56 -7.95 -9.84
N LEU A 141 12.75 -8.04 -8.78
CA LEU A 141 11.48 -7.33 -8.67
C LEU A 141 11.67 -5.81 -8.69
N GLY A 142 12.76 -5.29 -8.12
CA GLY A 142 13.12 -3.87 -8.20
C GLY A 142 13.35 -3.40 -9.64
N ARG A 143 14.07 -4.19 -10.45
CA ARG A 143 14.25 -3.92 -11.89
C ARG A 143 12.93 -3.98 -12.66
N ILE A 144 12.11 -5.00 -12.38
CA ILE A 144 10.79 -5.17 -13.04
C ILE A 144 9.86 -4.00 -12.69
N THR A 145 9.85 -3.55 -11.43
CA THR A 145 9.11 -2.36 -10.98
C THR A 145 9.55 -1.11 -11.73
N ALA A 146 10.86 -0.90 -11.86
CA ALA A 146 11.41 0.24 -12.62
C ALA A 146 11.01 0.20 -14.10
N LEU A 147 11.06 -0.97 -14.77
CA LEU A 147 10.64 -1.10 -16.17
C LEU A 147 9.13 -0.89 -16.35
N ILE A 148 8.30 -1.46 -15.46
CA ILE A 148 6.84 -1.24 -15.41
C ILE A 148 6.49 0.24 -15.22
N TYR A 149 7.33 1.01 -14.53
CA TYR A 149 7.13 2.45 -14.39
C TYR A 149 7.64 3.25 -15.60
N ILE A 150 8.89 3.03 -16.00
CA ILE A 150 9.60 3.86 -16.97
C ILE A 150 9.05 3.70 -18.39
N VAL A 151 8.86 2.46 -18.86
CA VAL A 151 8.49 2.20 -20.26
C VAL A 151 7.11 2.82 -20.61
N PRO A 152 6.07 2.69 -19.75
CA PRO A 152 4.79 3.37 -20.00
C PRO A 152 4.86 4.88 -19.82
N LEU A 153 5.64 5.40 -18.86
CA LEU A 153 5.79 6.85 -18.69
C LEU A 153 6.39 7.51 -19.95
N ILE A 154 7.41 6.87 -20.55
CA ILE A 154 7.99 7.30 -21.83
C ILE A 154 6.94 7.26 -22.95
N TYR A 155 6.15 6.18 -23.03
CA TYR A 155 5.07 6.06 -24.02
C TYR A 155 3.98 7.14 -23.84
N PHE A 156 3.52 7.40 -22.60
CA PHE A 156 2.49 8.39 -22.33
C PHE A 156 2.96 9.82 -22.59
N TYR A 157 4.25 10.10 -22.40
CA TYR A 157 4.89 11.37 -22.76
C TYR A 157 4.93 11.56 -24.28
N PHE A 158 5.51 10.63 -25.04
CA PHE A 158 5.60 10.72 -26.51
C PHE A 158 4.27 10.52 -27.26
N LYS A 159 3.15 10.42 -26.54
CA LYS A 159 1.78 10.36 -27.08
C LYS A 159 0.87 11.46 -26.53
N ASP A 160 1.40 12.40 -25.74
CA ASP A 160 0.65 13.47 -25.06
C ASP A 160 -0.56 12.97 -24.23
N ILE A 161 -0.54 11.69 -23.82
CA ILE A 161 -1.62 11.03 -23.07
C ILE A 161 -1.70 11.60 -21.64
N ILE A 162 -0.56 11.98 -21.07
CA ILE A 162 -0.49 12.80 -19.86
C ILE A 162 -0.07 14.20 -20.28
N LYS A 163 -0.97 15.18 -20.14
CA LYS A 163 -0.71 16.58 -20.54
C LYS A 163 0.44 17.16 -19.72
N ASN A 164 1.31 17.96 -20.34
CA ASN A 164 2.51 18.52 -19.71
C ASN A 164 2.26 19.21 -18.34
N ARG A 165 1.15 19.93 -18.16
CA ARG A 165 0.76 20.55 -16.88
C ARG A 165 0.54 19.55 -15.73
N ASP A 166 0.22 18.30 -16.06
CA ASP A 166 -0.09 17.21 -15.15
C ASP A 166 1.09 16.21 -15.00
N MET A 167 2.18 16.39 -15.75
CA MET A 167 3.35 15.47 -15.77
C MET A 167 4.22 15.53 -14.50
N LEU A 168 4.27 16.66 -13.80
CA LEU A 168 5.24 16.90 -12.71
C LEU A 168 5.27 15.79 -11.63
N PRO A 169 4.14 15.28 -11.09
CA PRO A 169 4.18 14.21 -10.09
C PRO A 169 4.80 12.90 -10.61
N TYR A 170 4.64 12.61 -11.90
CA TYR A 170 5.22 11.41 -12.52
C TYR A 170 6.75 11.55 -12.70
N ILE A 171 7.23 12.75 -13.03
CA ILE A 171 8.67 13.04 -13.08
C ILE A 171 9.29 13.00 -11.68
N ILE A 172 8.59 13.51 -10.65
CA ILE A 172 9.03 13.40 -9.25
C ILE A 172 9.10 11.92 -8.83
N ALA A 173 8.09 11.12 -9.14
CA ALA A 173 8.10 9.68 -8.84
C ALA A 173 9.23 8.94 -9.59
N LEU A 174 9.51 9.30 -10.85
CA LEU A 174 10.66 8.77 -11.60
C LEU A 174 12.00 9.08 -10.92
N LEU A 175 12.23 10.34 -10.53
CA LEU A 175 13.44 10.74 -9.81
C LEU A 175 13.56 10.01 -8.47
N LEU A 176 12.46 9.84 -7.74
CA LEU A 176 12.43 9.08 -6.50
C LEU A 176 12.73 7.58 -6.72
N PHE A 177 12.26 6.96 -7.82
CA PHE A 177 12.67 5.59 -8.17
C PHE A 177 14.19 5.49 -8.42
N CYS A 178 14.81 6.48 -9.06
CA CYS A 178 16.27 6.53 -9.23
C CYS A 178 17.00 6.67 -7.88
N VAL A 179 16.55 7.58 -7.01
CA VAL A 179 17.08 7.73 -5.64
C VAL A 179 16.88 6.45 -4.82
N GLN A 180 15.75 5.75 -5.01
CA GLN A 180 15.44 4.51 -4.30
C GLN A 180 16.38 3.36 -4.71
N GLY A 181 16.66 3.21 -6.00
CA GLY A 181 17.66 2.26 -6.50
C GLY A 181 19.07 2.57 -5.98
N PHE A 182 19.44 3.85 -5.94
CA PHE A 182 20.71 4.30 -5.35
C PHE A 182 20.78 4.01 -3.84
N MET A 183 19.72 4.27 -3.08
CA MET A 183 19.65 3.98 -1.64
C MET A 183 19.76 2.48 -1.35
N GLY A 184 19.12 1.62 -2.15
CA GLY A 184 19.26 0.16 -2.03
C GLY A 184 20.70 -0.31 -2.28
N TRP A 185 21.36 0.22 -3.31
CA TRP A 185 22.79 -0.04 -3.55
C TRP A 185 23.68 0.47 -2.40
N TYR A 186 23.41 1.66 -1.89
CA TYR A 186 24.17 2.26 -0.79
C TYR A 186 24.01 1.45 0.51
N MET A 187 22.80 0.98 0.83
CA MET A 187 22.54 0.07 1.95
C MET A 187 23.42 -1.17 1.88
N VAL A 188 23.47 -1.86 0.74
CA VAL A 188 24.31 -3.05 0.55
C VAL A 188 25.79 -2.69 0.66
N LYS A 189 26.29 -1.78 -0.19
CA LYS A 189 27.71 -1.43 -0.26
C LYS A 189 28.30 -1.03 1.10
N SER A 190 27.53 -0.34 1.93
CA SER A 190 27.98 0.13 3.24
C SER A 190 27.98 -0.95 4.33
N GLY A 191 27.29 -2.08 4.14
CA GLY A 191 27.40 -3.26 5.00
C GLY A 191 28.56 -4.20 4.64
N LEU A 192 29.11 -4.09 3.42
CA LEU A 192 30.19 -4.97 2.93
C LEU A 192 31.60 -4.57 3.39
N LEU A 193 31.77 -3.42 4.07
CA LEU A 193 33.09 -2.87 4.41
C LEU A 193 33.58 -3.30 5.81
N ASN A 194 33.14 -2.60 6.87
CA ASN A 194 33.75 -2.71 8.20
C ASN A 194 32.82 -3.32 9.26
N SER A 195 31.53 -3.49 8.95
CA SER A 195 30.52 -4.01 9.87
C SER A 195 29.35 -4.57 9.05
N PRO A 196 28.99 -5.85 9.18
CA PRO A 196 27.93 -6.49 8.37
C PRO A 196 26.53 -6.14 8.88
N SER A 197 26.20 -4.85 8.88
CA SER A 197 24.87 -4.36 9.21
C SER A 197 24.50 -3.16 8.35
N VAL A 198 23.27 -3.17 7.86
CA VAL A 198 22.68 -1.98 7.22
C VAL A 198 22.18 -1.06 8.33
N SER A 199 22.80 0.10 8.49
CA SER A 199 22.35 1.12 9.45
C SER A 199 20.84 1.33 9.34
N HIS A 200 20.17 1.27 10.49
CA HIS A 200 18.74 1.49 10.68
C HIS A 200 18.24 2.78 10.04
N PHE A 201 19.01 3.88 10.10
CA PHE A 201 18.68 5.11 9.38
C PHE A 201 18.60 4.91 7.85
N ARG A 202 19.56 4.17 7.26
CA ARG A 202 19.56 3.90 5.80
C ARG A 202 18.34 3.07 5.40
N LEU A 203 18.00 2.05 6.21
CA LEU A 203 16.78 1.25 6.05
C LEU A 203 15.51 2.11 6.16
N ALA A 204 15.44 2.99 7.17
CA ALA A 204 14.27 3.84 7.40
C ALA A 204 14.07 4.89 6.31
N PHE A 205 15.13 5.54 5.82
CA PHE A 205 15.03 6.43 4.66
C PHE A 205 14.62 5.67 3.40
N HIS A 206 15.15 4.48 3.15
CA HIS A 206 14.75 3.64 2.01
C HIS A 206 13.27 3.22 2.09
N LEU A 207 12.75 2.84 3.27
CA LEU A 207 11.31 2.58 3.42
C LEU A 207 10.48 3.84 3.14
N ILE A 208 10.84 4.98 3.74
CA ILE A 208 10.10 6.23 3.60
C ILE A 208 10.08 6.71 2.14
N ILE A 209 11.17 6.59 1.39
CA ILE A 209 11.19 6.90 -0.05
C ILE A 209 10.22 5.99 -0.81
N SER A 210 10.20 4.68 -0.53
CA SER A 210 9.20 3.75 -1.08
C SER A 210 7.76 4.17 -0.77
N VAL A 211 7.47 4.63 0.45
CA VAL A 211 6.14 5.08 0.87
C VAL A 211 5.75 6.44 0.28
N ILE A 212 6.72 7.33 0.00
CA ILE A 212 6.49 8.59 -0.73
C ILE A 212 6.18 8.28 -2.21
N ILE A 213 6.93 7.37 -2.85
CA ILE A 213 6.63 6.89 -4.20
C ILE A 213 5.21 6.31 -4.24
N TYR A 214 4.88 5.40 -3.31
CA TYR A 214 3.54 4.83 -3.20
C TYR A 214 2.45 5.91 -3.08
N HIS A 215 2.63 6.89 -2.19
CA HIS A 215 1.69 7.99 -2.00
C HIS A 215 1.45 8.77 -3.30
N ILE A 216 2.51 9.16 -4.02
CA ILE A 216 2.39 9.90 -5.28
C ILE A 216 1.64 9.07 -6.33
N LEU A 217 2.01 7.80 -6.51
CA LEU A 217 1.37 6.91 -7.49
C LEU A 217 -0.10 6.64 -7.13
N PHE A 218 -0.41 6.48 -5.85
CA PHE A 218 -1.75 6.21 -5.36
C PHE A 218 -2.65 7.45 -5.43
N TYR A 219 -2.13 8.65 -5.12
CA TYR A 219 -2.84 9.92 -5.31
C TYR A 219 -3.15 10.15 -6.80
N GLN A 220 -2.20 9.87 -7.69
CA GLN A 220 -2.42 9.95 -9.14
C GLN A 220 -3.39 8.86 -9.63
N LEU A 221 -3.38 7.64 -9.05
CA LEU A 221 -4.33 6.58 -9.36
C LEU A 221 -5.78 7.00 -9.02
N ILE A 222 -5.95 7.62 -7.85
CA ILE A 222 -7.22 8.22 -7.41
C ILE A 222 -7.61 9.36 -8.39
N LYS A 223 -6.71 10.30 -8.69
CA LYS A 223 -6.99 11.42 -9.62
C LYS A 223 -7.39 10.97 -11.04
N ASN A 224 -6.86 9.85 -11.54
CA ASN A 224 -7.18 9.31 -12.88
C ASN A 224 -8.38 8.35 -12.89
N ARG A 225 -9.01 8.06 -11.74
CA ARG A 225 -10.31 7.37 -11.67
C ARG A 225 -11.44 8.38 -11.85
N CYS A 226 -11.94 8.52 -13.08
CA CYS A 226 -13.05 9.41 -13.42
C CYS A 226 -14.33 9.16 -12.60
N ASP A 227 -14.51 7.94 -12.09
CA ASP A 227 -15.74 7.48 -11.41
C ASP A 227 -15.82 7.91 -9.92
N ILE A 228 -14.83 8.64 -9.40
CA ILE A 228 -14.81 9.03 -7.99
C ILE A 228 -15.79 10.18 -7.75
N LEU A 229 -17.03 9.81 -7.38
CA LEU A 229 -18.04 10.73 -6.86
C LEU A 229 -17.46 11.58 -5.72
N LEU A 230 -17.21 12.85 -6.01
CA LEU A 230 -16.77 13.84 -5.03
C LEU A 230 -17.92 14.20 -4.08
N ILE A 231 -17.59 14.83 -2.96
CA ILE A 231 -18.57 15.25 -1.96
C ILE A 231 -19.11 16.63 -2.37
N PRO A 232 -20.42 16.92 -2.29
CA PRO A 232 -20.93 18.27 -2.57
C PRO A 232 -20.35 19.30 -1.58
N SER A 233 -19.85 20.42 -2.10
CA SER A 233 -19.03 21.42 -1.38
C SER A 233 -19.79 22.30 -0.37
N GLN A 234 -20.91 21.82 0.20
CA GLN A 234 -21.81 22.58 1.08
C GLN A 234 -21.45 22.47 2.59
N THR A 235 -20.30 21.90 2.93
CA THR A 235 -19.84 21.74 4.33
C THR A 235 -18.47 22.42 4.54
N ASP A 236 -18.22 23.00 5.72
CA ASP A 236 -16.88 23.56 6.02
C ASP A 236 -15.91 22.43 6.39
N LEU A 237 -15.10 22.06 5.39
CA LEU A 237 -14.15 20.96 5.47
C LEU A 237 -12.72 21.39 5.88
N LYS A 238 -12.49 22.68 6.20
CA LYS A 238 -11.15 23.21 6.53
C LYS A 238 -10.54 22.51 7.75
N LEU A 239 -11.30 22.33 8.82
CA LEU A 239 -10.82 21.71 10.05
C LEU A 239 -10.47 20.21 9.85
N PRO A 240 -11.33 19.38 9.21
CA PRO A 240 -10.95 18.05 8.74
C PRO A 240 -9.66 18.04 7.90
N LEU A 241 -9.50 18.93 6.92
CA LEU A 241 -8.31 18.98 6.06
C LEU A 241 -6.99 19.21 6.82
N ILE A 242 -7.02 20.01 7.90
CA ILE A 242 -5.87 20.19 8.80
C ILE A 242 -5.56 18.87 9.53
N PHE A 243 -6.57 18.21 10.11
CA PHE A 243 -6.38 16.92 10.78
C PHE A 243 -5.91 15.81 9.83
N PHE A 244 -6.29 15.82 8.55
CA PHE A 244 -5.73 14.92 7.53
C PHE A 244 -4.23 15.15 7.32
N GLY A 245 -3.79 16.41 7.22
CA GLY A 245 -2.36 16.75 7.09
C GLY A 245 -1.55 16.29 8.30
N ILE A 246 -2.09 16.48 9.51
CA ILE A 246 -1.48 15.99 10.76
C ILE A 246 -1.43 14.45 10.77
N ALA A 247 -2.53 13.76 10.46
CA ALA A 247 -2.60 12.29 10.45
C ALA A 247 -1.60 11.66 9.48
N ILE A 248 -1.50 12.18 8.25
CA ILE A 248 -0.50 11.75 7.27
C ILE A 248 0.92 11.93 7.82
N THR A 249 1.21 13.09 8.40
CA THR A 249 2.54 13.42 8.96
C THR A 249 2.92 12.50 10.12
N VAL A 250 2.02 12.30 11.09
CA VAL A 250 2.25 11.42 12.25
C VAL A 250 2.41 9.96 11.82
N ILE A 251 1.70 9.50 10.78
CA ILE A 251 1.87 8.15 10.23
C ILE A 251 3.20 7.99 9.49
N TYR A 252 3.67 9.00 8.74
CA TYR A 252 5.03 8.97 8.17
C TYR A 252 6.11 8.86 9.26
N VAL A 253 5.96 9.60 10.36
CA VAL A 253 6.86 9.48 11.52
C VAL A 253 6.76 8.07 12.13
N GLN A 254 5.56 7.52 12.32
CA GLN A 254 5.39 6.18 12.90
C GLN A 254 5.99 5.07 12.01
N ILE A 255 5.87 5.18 10.69
CA ILE A 255 6.49 4.27 9.72
C ILE A 255 8.03 4.39 9.78
N PHE A 256 8.57 5.61 9.89
CA PHE A 256 10.01 5.84 10.07
C PHE A 256 10.51 5.19 11.37
N LEU A 257 9.84 5.42 12.50
CA LEU A 257 10.17 4.81 13.79
C LEU A 257 10.08 3.28 13.73
N GLY A 258 9.07 2.72 13.05
CA GLY A 258 8.94 1.27 12.85
C GLY A 258 10.09 0.67 12.04
N ALA A 259 10.62 1.41 11.06
CA ALA A 259 11.80 1.00 10.32
C ALA A 259 13.11 1.15 11.12
N LEU A 260 13.19 2.08 12.07
CA LEU A 260 14.30 2.11 13.04
C LEU A 260 14.23 0.91 13.99
N VAL A 261 13.04 0.55 14.49
CA VAL A 261 12.82 -0.65 15.33
C VAL A 261 13.24 -1.92 14.58
N ALA A 262 12.80 -2.09 13.33
CA ALA A 262 13.20 -3.23 12.49
C ALA A 262 14.68 -3.16 12.05
N GLY A 263 15.29 -1.97 12.03
CA GLY A 263 16.68 -1.77 11.66
C GLY A 263 17.68 -2.14 12.76
N LEU A 264 17.30 -1.91 14.03
CA LEU A 264 18.06 -2.27 15.23
C LEU A 264 17.63 -3.61 15.87
N ASP A 265 16.70 -4.35 15.24
CA ASP A 265 16.04 -5.55 15.80
C ASP A 265 15.38 -5.32 17.18
N ALA A 266 15.08 -4.06 17.50
CA ALA A 266 14.60 -3.58 18.81
C ALA A 266 13.25 -4.16 19.25
N GLY A 267 12.51 -4.79 18.33
CA GLY A 267 11.30 -5.56 18.66
C GLY A 267 11.55 -6.80 19.53
N LEU A 268 12.82 -7.22 19.69
CA LEU A 268 13.23 -8.39 20.47
C LEU A 268 13.64 -8.08 21.92
N ILE A 269 13.57 -6.82 22.37
CA ILE A 269 14.06 -6.44 23.72
C ILE A 269 12.96 -6.56 24.77
N TYR A 270 12.02 -5.59 24.84
CA TYR A 270 10.88 -5.71 25.74
C TYR A 270 9.69 -6.32 25.00
N ASN A 271 9.37 -7.58 25.28
CA ASN A 271 8.21 -8.28 24.70
C ASN A 271 6.95 -8.23 25.60
N SER A 272 6.89 -7.28 26.55
CA SER A 272 5.67 -6.95 27.32
C SER A 272 4.93 -5.72 26.75
N PHE A 273 3.63 -5.60 27.06
CA PHE A 273 2.77 -4.46 26.71
C PHE A 273 1.66 -4.32 27.77
N PRO A 274 1.20 -3.10 28.15
CA PRO A 274 1.67 -1.78 27.68
C PRO A 274 3.03 -1.36 28.25
N LEU A 275 3.45 -1.94 29.38
CA LEU A 275 4.73 -1.64 30.04
C LEU A 275 5.95 -2.11 29.22
N MET A 276 7.13 -1.62 29.58
CA MET A 276 8.44 -2.12 29.16
C MET A 276 9.15 -2.64 30.41
N GLY A 277 9.14 -3.96 30.60
CA GLY A 277 9.43 -4.56 31.90
C GLY A 277 8.39 -4.12 32.93
N ASP A 278 8.84 -3.73 34.11
CA ASP A 278 7.99 -3.37 35.27
C ASP A 278 7.41 -1.95 35.21
N SER A 279 7.71 -1.14 34.19
CA SER A 279 7.27 0.26 34.13
C SER A 279 6.97 0.77 32.72
N PHE A 280 6.19 1.85 32.60
CA PHE A 280 5.78 2.37 31.28
C PHE A 280 6.93 3.08 30.54
N VAL A 281 7.78 3.80 31.27
CA VAL A 281 9.03 4.39 30.75
C VAL A 281 10.19 3.59 31.33
N PRO A 282 10.96 2.83 30.51
CA PRO A 282 12.09 2.03 30.98
C PRO A 282 13.15 2.94 31.62
N MET A 283 13.87 2.41 32.62
CA MET A 283 14.78 3.22 33.46
C MET A 283 15.96 3.78 32.66
N GLU A 284 16.44 2.98 31.71
CA GLU A 284 17.42 3.26 30.67
C GLU A 284 17.11 4.55 29.89
N VAL A 285 15.82 4.88 29.71
CA VAL A 285 15.34 6.04 28.94
C VAL A 285 15.05 7.27 29.82
N LYS A 286 14.78 7.08 31.12
CA LYS A 286 14.37 8.17 32.03
C LYS A 286 15.43 9.26 32.16
N ASP A 287 16.67 8.87 32.43
CA ASP A 287 17.70 9.81 32.89
C ASP A 287 18.35 10.60 31.74
N ASN A 288 18.22 10.12 30.49
CA ASN A 288 18.94 10.66 29.33
C ASN A 288 18.06 11.02 28.13
N PHE A 289 16.73 11.13 28.28
CA PHE A 289 15.74 11.19 27.17
C PHE A 289 16.10 12.09 25.98
N PHE A 290 16.78 13.23 26.21
CA PHE A 290 17.15 14.22 25.18
C PHE A 290 18.55 14.04 24.54
N ASP A 291 19.35 13.04 24.92
CA ASP A 291 20.64 12.78 24.27
C ASP A 291 20.45 12.24 22.85
N LEU A 292 21.13 12.86 21.88
CA LEU A 292 21.13 12.44 20.47
C LEU A 292 21.69 11.02 20.27
N LYS A 293 22.51 10.51 21.20
CA LYS A 293 22.99 9.11 21.20
C LYS A 293 21.85 8.10 21.29
N ASN A 294 20.73 8.46 21.91
CA ASN A 294 19.58 7.56 22.09
C ASN A 294 18.98 7.08 20.76
N TRP A 295 19.19 7.80 19.65
CA TRP A 295 18.75 7.35 18.33
C TRP A 295 19.52 6.12 17.80
N TYR A 296 20.56 5.67 18.52
CA TYR A 296 21.27 4.41 18.29
C TYR A 296 20.91 3.34 19.33
N ASP A 297 20.22 3.70 20.42
CA ASP A 297 19.76 2.78 21.45
C ASP A 297 18.44 2.09 21.02
N PRO A 298 18.41 0.76 20.89
CA PRO A 298 17.18 0.05 20.56
C PRO A 298 16.10 0.18 21.64
N VAL A 299 16.42 0.38 22.93
CA VAL A 299 15.41 0.55 23.99
C VAL A 299 14.63 1.84 23.78
N PHE A 300 15.32 2.96 23.63
CA PHE A 300 14.73 4.26 23.29
C PHE A 300 13.93 4.20 21.99
N ILE A 301 14.49 3.61 20.93
CA ILE A 301 13.79 3.47 19.64
C ILE A 301 12.50 2.63 19.77
N GLN A 302 12.52 1.55 20.56
CA GLN A 302 11.31 0.76 20.86
C GLN A 302 10.29 1.57 21.66
N PHE A 303 10.73 2.35 22.66
CA PHE A 303 9.88 3.20 23.49
C PHE A 303 9.19 4.31 22.67
N ILE A 304 9.95 5.10 21.88
CA ILE A 304 9.36 6.19 21.10
C ILE A 304 8.44 5.68 19.99
N HIS A 305 8.67 4.47 19.46
CA HIS A 305 7.74 3.83 18.52
C HIS A 305 6.42 3.43 19.19
N ARG A 306 6.45 2.91 20.43
CA ARG A 306 5.22 2.68 21.23
C ARG A 306 4.47 3.99 21.47
N LEU A 307 5.18 5.04 21.87
CA LEU A 307 4.62 6.38 22.12
C LEU A 307 3.99 7.00 20.86
N GLY A 308 4.67 6.90 19.71
CA GLY A 308 4.13 7.29 18.41
C GLY A 308 2.87 6.50 18.02
N GLY A 309 2.78 5.23 18.42
CA GLY A 309 1.58 4.40 18.25
C GLY A 309 0.34 4.96 18.96
N TYR A 310 0.51 5.41 20.22
CA TYR A 310 -0.58 6.08 20.95
C TYR A 310 -0.97 7.43 20.32
N ASN A 311 0.00 8.16 19.74
CA ASN A 311 -0.27 9.40 19.00
C ASN A 311 -1.04 9.14 17.69
N VAL A 312 -0.69 8.10 16.93
CA VAL A 312 -1.46 7.67 15.75
C VAL A 312 -2.89 7.29 16.14
N PHE A 313 -3.07 6.54 17.23
CA PHE A 313 -4.40 6.20 17.76
C PHE A 313 -5.23 7.45 18.05
N LEU A 314 -4.70 8.39 18.84
CA LEU A 314 -5.41 9.61 19.20
C LEU A 314 -5.81 10.44 17.97
N VAL A 315 -4.86 10.68 17.05
CA VAL A 315 -5.09 11.50 15.86
C VAL A 315 -6.10 10.84 14.90
N VAL A 316 -6.04 9.53 14.68
CA VAL A 316 -6.98 8.82 13.81
C VAL A 316 -8.38 8.69 14.46
N VAL A 317 -8.47 8.54 15.79
CA VAL A 317 -9.76 8.58 16.51
C VAL A 317 -10.42 9.96 16.40
N VAL A 318 -9.66 11.04 16.59
CA VAL A 318 -10.16 12.43 16.38
C VAL A 318 -10.63 12.62 14.94
N LEU A 319 -9.85 12.14 13.96
CA LEU A 319 -10.20 12.21 12.54
C LEU A 319 -11.50 11.44 12.23
N VAL A 320 -11.69 10.25 12.79
CA VAL A 320 -12.93 9.45 12.67
C VAL A 320 -14.13 10.20 13.26
N ILE A 321 -13.98 10.82 14.43
CA ILE A 321 -15.03 11.65 15.05
C ILE A 321 -15.37 12.87 14.18
N CYS A 322 -14.37 13.54 13.62
CA CYS A 322 -14.56 14.66 12.68
C CYS A 322 -15.31 14.21 11.41
N LEU A 323 -15.01 13.03 10.87
CA LEU A 323 -15.69 12.49 9.68
C LEU A 323 -17.16 12.14 9.95
N LEU A 324 -17.45 11.47 11.08
CA LEU A 324 -18.82 11.09 11.44
C LEU A 324 -19.72 12.31 11.68
N LYS A 325 -19.15 13.42 12.20
CA LYS A 325 -19.86 14.71 12.39
C LYS A 325 -20.23 15.44 11.09
N ILE A 326 -19.75 15.00 9.93
CA ILE A 326 -20.16 15.54 8.62
C ILE A 326 -21.43 14.83 8.12
N GLU A 327 -21.83 13.72 8.76
CA GLU A 327 -23.03 12.91 8.51
C GLU A 327 -23.17 12.33 7.08
N HIS A 328 -22.23 12.63 6.19
CA HIS A 328 -22.24 12.20 4.80
C HIS A 328 -22.01 10.67 4.66
N PRO A 329 -22.93 9.89 4.05
CA PRO A 329 -22.87 8.43 4.07
C PRO A 329 -21.58 7.79 3.52
N LYS A 330 -20.90 8.46 2.58
CA LYS A 330 -19.60 8.00 2.06
C LYS A 330 -18.46 8.23 3.05
N LEU A 331 -18.49 9.32 3.82
CA LEU A 331 -17.50 9.59 4.87
C LEU A 331 -17.68 8.67 6.07
N ASN A 332 -18.92 8.39 6.47
CA ASN A 332 -19.19 7.46 7.57
C ASN A 332 -18.64 6.05 7.26
N LYS A 333 -18.83 5.57 6.02
CA LYS A 333 -18.20 4.30 5.55
C LYS A 333 -16.67 4.35 5.62
N ILE A 334 -16.04 5.44 5.20
CA ILE A 334 -14.58 5.60 5.27
C ILE A 334 -14.11 5.67 6.73
N ALA A 335 -14.84 6.34 7.62
CA ALA A 335 -14.55 6.41 9.05
C ALA A 335 -14.57 5.02 9.73
N TYR A 336 -15.51 4.14 9.35
CA TYR A 336 -15.49 2.74 9.79
C TYR A 336 -14.28 1.98 9.25
N PHE A 337 -13.91 2.13 7.96
CA PHE A 337 -12.70 1.50 7.42
C PHE A 337 -11.40 2.01 8.07
N LEU A 338 -11.32 3.31 8.40
CA LEU A 338 -10.22 3.89 9.18
C LEU A 338 -10.11 3.26 10.57
N MET A 339 -11.22 3.12 11.29
CA MET A 339 -11.24 2.48 12.61
C MET A 339 -10.82 1.01 12.54
N ILE A 340 -11.31 0.25 11.55
CA ILE A 340 -10.91 -1.14 11.34
C ILE A 340 -9.42 -1.25 11.02
N ALA A 341 -8.89 -0.41 10.11
CA ALA A 341 -7.47 -0.41 9.78
C ALA A 341 -6.58 0.00 10.97
N LEU A 342 -7.02 0.95 11.79
CA LEU A 342 -6.33 1.34 13.03
C LEU A 342 -6.30 0.20 14.06
N LEU A 343 -7.44 -0.46 14.30
CA LEU A 343 -7.52 -1.60 15.22
C LEU A 343 -6.67 -2.78 14.75
N MET A 344 -6.64 -3.06 13.44
CA MET A 344 -5.73 -4.05 12.86
C MET A 344 -4.27 -3.64 13.02
N GLN A 345 -3.92 -2.36 12.80
CA GLN A 345 -2.55 -1.86 12.97
C GLN A 345 -2.06 -2.03 14.42
N ILE A 346 -2.88 -1.64 15.40
CA ILE A 346 -2.56 -1.76 16.82
C ILE A 346 -2.47 -3.24 17.23
N SER A 347 -3.45 -4.06 16.86
CA SER A 347 -3.48 -5.48 17.24
C SER A 347 -2.28 -6.24 16.67
N THR A 348 -1.96 -6.03 15.40
CA THR A 348 -0.80 -6.67 14.74
C THR A 348 0.53 -6.19 15.32
N GLY A 349 0.63 -4.92 15.72
CA GLY A 349 1.81 -4.39 16.40
C GLY A 349 2.02 -5.02 17.78
N ILE A 350 0.95 -5.12 18.57
CA ILE A 350 0.98 -5.79 19.89
C ILE A 350 1.29 -7.29 19.73
N ILE A 351 0.72 -8.00 18.75
CA ILE A 351 1.02 -9.42 18.53
C ILE A 351 2.47 -9.61 18.04
N THR A 352 2.96 -8.73 17.15
CA THR A 352 4.38 -8.73 16.74
C THR A 352 5.31 -8.55 17.95
N LEU A 353 4.90 -7.69 18.89
CA LEU A 353 5.65 -7.38 20.10
C LEU A 353 5.61 -8.52 21.14
N LEU A 354 4.45 -9.10 21.43
CA LEU A 354 4.29 -10.12 22.49
C LEU A 354 4.92 -11.47 22.12
N TYR A 355 5.02 -11.80 20.83
CA TYR A 355 5.56 -13.07 20.33
C TYR A 355 6.97 -12.94 19.71
N SER A 356 7.75 -11.95 20.16
CA SER A 356 9.16 -11.72 19.74
C SER A 356 9.37 -11.69 18.22
N VAL A 357 8.62 -10.80 17.55
CA VAL A 357 8.67 -10.51 16.11
C VAL A 357 8.45 -11.74 15.21
N PRO A 358 7.26 -12.39 15.25
CA PRO A 358 6.93 -13.41 14.26
C PRO A 358 6.86 -12.79 12.88
N ILE A 359 7.78 -13.22 12.01
CA ILE A 359 8.06 -12.67 10.67
C ILE A 359 6.77 -12.38 9.87
N VAL A 360 5.81 -13.32 9.85
CA VAL A 360 4.52 -13.15 9.14
C VAL A 360 3.67 -12.02 9.71
N ILE A 361 3.57 -11.90 11.04
CA ILE A 361 2.76 -10.86 11.70
C ILE A 361 3.41 -9.48 11.52
N ALA A 362 4.75 -9.42 11.53
CA ALA A 362 5.50 -8.19 11.27
C ALA A 362 5.19 -7.62 9.86
N PHE A 363 5.08 -8.46 8.83
CA PHE A 363 4.66 -8.01 7.49
C PHE A 363 3.19 -7.61 7.43
N ILE A 364 2.30 -8.29 8.16
CA ILE A 364 0.89 -7.90 8.24
C ILE A 364 0.76 -6.52 8.92
N HIS A 365 1.56 -6.24 9.97
CA HIS A 365 1.66 -4.92 10.58
C HIS A 365 2.23 -3.84 9.64
N GLN A 366 3.24 -4.19 8.84
CA GLN A 366 3.79 -3.30 7.81
C GLN A 366 2.77 -3.02 6.69
N LEU A 367 1.96 -4.01 6.31
CA LEU A 367 0.93 -3.89 5.29
C LEU A 367 -0.26 -3.04 5.78
N PHE A 368 -0.72 -3.23 7.02
CA PHE A 368 -1.79 -2.39 7.58
C PHE A 368 -1.36 -0.93 7.77
N ALA A 369 -0.06 -0.64 7.96
CA ALA A 369 0.45 0.74 7.98
C ALA A 369 0.22 1.43 6.63
N ILE A 370 0.47 0.72 5.52
CA ILE A 370 0.19 1.21 4.17
C ILE A 370 -1.32 1.35 3.97
N ILE A 371 -2.13 0.35 4.32
CA ILE A 371 -3.60 0.40 4.17
C ILE A 371 -4.21 1.58 4.92
N LEU A 372 -3.81 1.82 6.17
CA LEU A 372 -4.27 2.96 6.97
C LEU A 372 -3.90 4.29 6.29
N LEU A 373 -2.65 4.43 5.82
CA LEU A 373 -2.20 5.60 5.06
C LEU A 373 -3.01 5.77 3.76
N SER A 374 -3.29 4.70 3.01
CA SER A 374 -4.09 4.73 1.77
C SER A 374 -5.51 5.25 2.02
N ILE A 375 -6.19 4.77 3.07
CA ILE A 375 -7.57 5.21 3.36
C ILE A 375 -7.57 6.70 3.76
N ILE A 376 -6.56 7.17 4.49
CA ILE A 376 -6.39 8.58 4.88
C ILE A 376 -6.11 9.46 3.66
N ILE A 377 -5.20 9.06 2.75
CA ILE A 377 -4.92 9.77 1.48
C ILE A 377 -6.18 9.85 0.61
N TRP A 378 -6.94 8.75 0.51
CA TRP A 378 -8.17 8.69 -0.30
C TRP A 378 -9.26 9.62 0.26
N CYS A 379 -9.43 9.65 1.59
CA CYS A 379 -10.39 10.55 2.24
C CYS A 379 -9.96 12.02 2.11
N TYR A 380 -8.68 12.33 2.30
CA TYR A 380 -8.11 13.66 2.03
C TYR A 380 -8.36 14.12 0.59
N PHE A 381 -8.16 13.25 -0.40
CA PHE A 381 -8.47 13.57 -1.81
C PHE A 381 -9.95 13.90 -2.01
N LEU A 382 -10.85 13.08 -1.45
CA LEU A 382 -12.31 13.25 -1.57
C LEU A 382 -12.84 14.56 -0.97
N ILE A 383 -12.14 15.08 0.05
CA ILE A 383 -12.50 16.27 0.85
C ILE A 383 -11.75 17.52 0.36
N LYS A 384 -10.63 17.36 -0.36
CA LYS A 384 -9.86 18.45 -0.96
C LYS A 384 -10.29 18.80 -2.39
N SER A 385 -10.83 17.82 -3.11
CA SER A 385 -11.21 17.96 -4.53
C SER A 385 -12.69 18.31 -4.72
N SER A 386 -13.48 18.24 -3.63
CA SER A 386 -14.83 18.76 -3.45
C SER A 386 -14.84 20.28 -3.26
#